data_AF-A0A8K0CC41-F1
#
_entry.id   AF-A0A8K0CC41-F1
#
_cell.length_a   1.000
_cell.length_b   1.000
_cell.length_c   1.000
_cell.angle_alpha   90.00
_cell.angle_beta   90.00
_cell.angle_gamma   90.00
#
_symmetry.space_group_name_H-M   'P 1'
#
loop_
_entity.id
_entity.type
_entity.pdbx_description
1 polymer ?
#
loop_
_entity_poly.entity_id
_entity_poly.type
_entity_poly.pdbx_seq_one_letter_code
_entity_poly.pdbx_strand_id
1 'polypeptide(L)'
;MRDYFWSNNRIKPVLVVFSDGGPDEAPRNEKVLQAAVKSFKMLDLDAMFVYINAPHQSARNPVERRMAPLSRDLCGLIIPHYVCGTHLDAQGRTIDKVLEKKNFEAAGRILAEVRDRTVIDGFEVIAQYVPPASTAASESTEANDVLWQDRHILQSKYCLHVVKCQDESCCSPMISRLRLYLEDGFLPAPVMFRHGLYGLEACSQENMDGRFLDISQRLQNASLVPVKPRPNDYYCSSVIPELQKLICSVCKKYFFRKASLTKHGKIHKNLATIFELAEEEIETEVVSSIDEGGVQIIEDMEAWMQLIYEDGTGN
;
A
#
# COMPACT_ATOMS: atom_id res chain seq x y z
N MET A 1 8.39 0.23 21.59
CA MET A 1 7.51 0.09 20.40
C MET A 1 6.38 1.12 20.37
N ARG A 2 5.72 1.45 21.51
CA ARG A 2 4.71 2.53 21.59
C ARG A 2 5.25 3.89 21.10
N ASP A 3 6.44 4.31 21.48
CA ASP A 3 6.91 5.67 21.13
C ASP A 3 7.14 5.93 19.62
N TYR A 4 7.29 4.89 18.80
CA TYR A 4 7.43 5.04 17.35
C TYR A 4 6.12 5.46 16.68
N PHE A 5 5.01 4.87 17.13
CA PHE A 5 3.68 5.08 16.58
C PHE A 5 2.92 6.16 17.33
N TRP A 6 3.43 6.65 18.46
CA TRP A 6 2.73 7.62 19.30
C TRP A 6 3.48 8.96 19.35
N SER A 7 2.74 10.05 19.40
CA SER A 7 3.22 11.42 19.60
C SER A 7 2.22 12.15 20.47
N ASN A 8 2.67 12.82 21.53
CA ASN A 8 1.79 13.51 22.49
C ASN A 8 0.60 12.66 22.98
N ASN A 9 0.87 11.39 23.33
CA ASN A 9 -0.13 10.43 23.78
C ASN A 9 -1.25 10.11 22.76
N ARG A 10 -0.99 10.33 21.46
CA ARG A 10 -1.86 9.95 20.34
C ARG A 10 -1.10 9.13 19.30
N ILE A 11 -1.77 8.21 18.62
CA ILE A 11 -1.18 7.51 17.48
C ILE A 11 -0.91 8.52 16.35
N LYS A 12 0.25 8.42 15.71
CA LYS A 12 0.57 9.16 14.50
C LYS A 12 -0.38 8.68 13.40
N PRO A 13 -1.24 9.55 12.84
CA PRO A 13 -2.29 9.11 11.92
C PRO A 13 -1.75 8.64 10.56
N VAL A 14 -0.52 9.03 10.21
CA VAL A 14 0.13 8.63 8.96
C VAL A 14 1.40 7.85 9.28
N LEU A 15 1.53 6.66 8.70
CA LEU A 15 2.69 5.79 8.85
C LEU A 15 3.39 5.58 7.51
N VAL A 16 4.71 5.75 7.48
CA VAL A 16 5.56 5.42 6.34
C VAL A 16 6.57 4.35 6.77
N VAL A 17 6.55 3.21 6.08
CA VAL A 17 7.40 2.05 6.34
C VAL A 17 8.31 1.84 5.15
N PHE A 18 9.62 1.86 5.41
CA PHE A 18 10.63 1.40 4.47
C PHE A 18 11.14 0.04 4.95
N SER A 19 11.08 -0.95 4.07
CA SER A 19 11.66 -2.28 4.30
C SER A 19 12.89 -2.46 3.42
N ASP A 20 13.86 -3.25 3.89
CA ASP A 20 15.06 -3.59 3.13
C ASP A 20 14.74 -4.43 1.88
N GLY A 21 13.58 -5.08 1.85
CA GLY A 21 12.92 -5.51 0.62
C GLY A 21 13.38 -6.86 0.09
N GLY A 22 13.57 -7.84 0.98
CA GLY A 22 13.68 -9.22 0.58
C GLY A 22 12.44 -9.72 -0.20
N PRO A 23 12.54 -10.89 -0.86
CA PRO A 23 11.46 -11.41 -1.71
C PRO A 23 10.12 -11.56 -0.99
N ASP A 24 10.16 -11.81 0.32
CA ASP A 24 9.02 -12.11 1.18
C ASP A 24 8.39 -10.85 1.78
N GLU A 25 9.16 -9.77 1.96
CA GLU A 25 8.71 -8.47 2.47
C GLU A 25 8.17 -7.55 1.36
N ALA A 26 8.19 -7.99 0.11
CA ALA A 26 7.83 -7.15 -1.01
C ALA A 26 6.32 -6.78 -0.99
N PRO A 27 5.94 -5.52 -1.27
CA PRO A 27 4.55 -5.04 -1.28
C PRO A 27 3.61 -5.82 -2.21
N ARG A 28 4.19 -6.54 -3.18
CA ARG A 28 3.50 -7.48 -4.06
C ARG A 28 2.91 -8.70 -3.34
N ASN A 29 3.37 -9.04 -2.14
CA ASN A 29 2.96 -10.25 -1.43
C ASN A 29 1.64 -10.03 -0.68
N GLU A 30 0.74 -11.01 -0.79
CA GLU A 30 -0.58 -10.95 -0.17
C GLU A 30 -0.49 -10.85 1.36
N LYS A 31 0.50 -11.53 1.97
CA LYS A 31 0.75 -11.46 3.41
C LYS A 31 1.08 -10.04 3.87
N VAL A 32 1.88 -9.31 3.09
CA VAL A 32 2.23 -7.91 3.38
C VAL A 32 1.00 -7.03 3.25
N LEU A 33 0.18 -7.23 2.22
CA LEU A 33 -1.10 -6.54 2.06
C LEU A 33 -2.02 -6.77 3.26
N GLN A 34 -2.22 -8.02 3.66
CA GLN A 34 -3.08 -8.38 4.79
C GLN A 34 -2.56 -7.81 6.11
N ALA A 35 -1.26 -7.91 6.36
CA ALA A 35 -0.62 -7.33 7.55
C ALA A 35 -0.78 -5.81 7.59
N ALA A 36 -0.60 -5.13 6.45
CA ALA A 36 -0.78 -3.68 6.33
C ALA A 36 -2.24 -3.27 6.58
N VAL A 37 -3.21 -3.92 5.92
CA VAL A 37 -4.64 -3.63 6.11
C VAL A 37 -5.08 -3.88 7.56
N LYS A 38 -4.64 -4.99 8.16
CA LYS A 38 -4.93 -5.30 9.56
C LYS A 38 -4.37 -4.23 10.49
N SER A 39 -3.11 -3.82 10.29
CA SER A 39 -2.46 -2.78 11.09
C SER A 39 -3.14 -1.43 10.92
N PHE A 40 -3.49 -1.08 9.67
CA PHE A 40 -4.20 0.15 9.32
C PHE A 40 -5.54 0.27 10.05
N LYS A 41 -6.37 -0.79 10.00
CA LYS A 41 -7.67 -0.83 10.70
C LYS A 41 -7.50 -0.82 12.22
N MET A 42 -6.57 -1.63 12.75
CA MET A 42 -6.36 -1.77 14.20
C MET A 42 -5.89 -0.46 14.86
N LEU A 43 -5.06 0.31 14.17
CA LEU A 43 -4.50 1.56 14.67
C LEU A 43 -5.32 2.79 14.23
N ASP A 44 -6.42 2.59 13.49
CA ASP A 44 -7.25 3.63 12.89
C ASP A 44 -6.45 4.72 12.14
N LEU A 45 -5.47 4.28 11.34
CA LEU A 45 -4.58 5.17 10.59
C LEU A 45 -5.34 5.89 9.48
N ASP A 46 -4.98 7.13 9.20
CA ASP A 46 -5.45 7.85 8.01
C ASP A 46 -4.75 7.37 6.75
N ALA A 47 -3.47 7.05 6.85
CA ALA A 47 -2.70 6.49 5.75
C ALA A 47 -1.53 5.62 6.23
N MET A 48 -1.26 4.56 5.47
CA MET A 48 -0.09 3.71 5.61
C MET A 48 0.58 3.54 4.25
N PHE A 49 1.86 3.87 4.18
CA PHE A 49 2.67 3.73 2.98
C PHE A 49 3.81 2.76 3.24
N VAL A 50 3.94 1.73 2.40
CA VAL A 50 4.98 0.70 2.51
C VAL A 50 5.81 0.72 1.24
N TYR A 51 7.11 0.85 1.39
CA TYR A 51 8.07 0.93 0.29
C TYR A 51 9.20 -0.08 0.46
N ILE A 52 9.66 -0.61 -0.67
CA ILE A 52 10.92 -1.33 -0.79
C ILE A 52 11.76 -0.72 -1.89
N ASN A 53 13.08 -0.89 -1.78
CA ASN A 53 13.96 -0.57 -2.89
C ASN A 53 13.89 -1.65 -3.98
N ALA A 54 14.12 -1.24 -5.23
CA ALA A 54 14.23 -2.18 -6.32
C ALA A 54 15.50 -3.05 -6.18
N PRO A 55 15.50 -4.29 -6.72
CA PRO A 55 16.69 -5.14 -6.75
C PRO A 55 17.91 -4.42 -7.32
N HIS A 56 19.10 -4.79 -6.85
CA HIS A 56 20.39 -4.20 -7.24
C HIS A 56 20.57 -2.72 -6.85
N GLN A 57 19.71 -2.19 -5.98
CA GLN A 57 19.87 -0.85 -5.38
C GLN A 57 20.27 -0.91 -3.91
N SER A 58 20.82 -2.03 -3.43
CA SER A 58 21.27 -2.24 -2.04
C SER A 58 22.23 -1.15 -1.55
N ALA A 59 23.19 -0.72 -2.39
CA ALA A 59 24.09 0.40 -2.08
C ALA A 59 23.35 1.74 -1.84
N ARG A 60 22.12 1.88 -2.34
CA ARG A 60 21.25 3.05 -2.16
C ARG A 60 20.09 2.79 -1.22
N ASN A 61 20.01 1.60 -0.61
CA ASN A 61 18.95 1.24 0.32
C ASN A 61 19.18 1.94 1.66
N PRO A 62 18.35 2.95 2.02
CA PRO A 62 18.56 3.70 3.25
C PRO A 62 18.38 2.81 4.49
N VAL A 63 17.56 1.76 4.39
CA VAL A 63 17.33 0.80 5.49
C VAL A 63 18.59 -0.03 5.69
N GLU A 64 19.12 -0.68 4.65
CA GLU A 64 20.38 -1.45 4.75
C GLU A 64 21.55 -0.59 5.25
N ARG A 65 21.66 0.65 4.76
CA ARG A 65 22.72 1.58 5.20
C ARG A 65 22.59 1.97 6.67
N ARG A 66 21.37 2.22 7.16
CA ARG A 66 21.13 2.55 8.58
C ARG A 66 21.30 1.32 9.48
N MET A 67 21.02 0.13 8.98
CA MET A 67 21.23 -1.13 9.69
C MET A 67 22.67 -1.64 9.62
N ALA A 68 23.56 -1.03 8.83
CA ALA A 68 24.94 -1.47 8.68
C ALA A 68 25.72 -1.66 10.00
N PRO A 69 25.53 -0.85 11.06
CA PRO A 69 26.14 -1.11 12.36
C PRO A 69 25.77 -2.49 12.95
N LEU A 70 24.51 -2.92 12.81
CA LEU A 70 24.05 -4.22 13.31
C LEU A 70 24.78 -5.38 12.62
N SER A 71 25.05 -5.26 11.32
CA SER A 71 25.80 -6.27 10.58
C SER A 71 27.29 -6.25 10.92
N ARG A 72 27.85 -5.07 11.23
CA ARG A 72 29.24 -4.91 11.66
C ARG A 72 29.49 -5.67 12.97
N ASP A 73 28.60 -5.54 13.94
CA ASP A 73 28.76 -6.17 15.25
C ASP A 73 28.65 -7.71 15.20
N LEU A 74 28.02 -8.23 14.15
CA LEU A 74 27.95 -9.66 13.86
C LEU A 74 29.14 -10.18 13.03
N CYS A 75 29.97 -9.29 12.46
CA CYS A 75 31.07 -9.69 11.60
C CYS A 75 32.14 -10.43 12.39
N GLY A 76 32.38 -11.69 12.05
CA GLY A 76 33.33 -12.55 12.76
C GLY A 76 32.79 -13.18 14.05
N LEU A 77 31.51 -12.97 14.38
CA LEU A 77 30.88 -13.64 15.51
C LEU A 77 30.75 -15.13 15.25
N ILE A 78 31.36 -15.95 16.11
CA ILE A 78 31.23 -17.41 16.08
C ILE A 78 30.26 -17.81 17.18
N ILE A 79 29.08 -18.28 16.79
CA ILE A 79 28.09 -18.82 17.73
C ILE A 79 28.29 -20.33 17.83
N PRO A 80 28.51 -20.89 19.03
CA PRO A 80 28.58 -22.33 19.20
C PRO A 80 27.28 -22.99 18.75
N HIS A 81 27.35 -23.95 17.84
CA HIS A 81 26.16 -24.63 17.31
C HIS A 81 25.46 -25.54 18.35
N TYR A 82 26.16 -25.92 19.41
CA TYR A 82 25.73 -26.90 20.42
C TYR A 82 25.84 -26.34 21.85
N VAL A 83 25.36 -25.13 22.10
CA VAL A 83 25.41 -24.50 23.43
C VAL A 83 24.82 -25.40 24.52
N CYS A 84 23.72 -26.09 24.23
CA CYS A 84 23.04 -27.01 25.14
C CYS A 84 23.38 -28.50 24.89
N GLY A 85 24.22 -28.80 23.89
CA GLY A 85 24.56 -30.15 23.47
C GLY A 85 24.14 -30.48 22.03
N THR A 86 24.54 -31.67 21.56
CA THR A 86 24.35 -32.12 20.18
C THR A 86 22.92 -32.63 19.95
N HIS A 87 22.21 -32.00 19.02
CA HIS A 87 20.85 -32.37 18.62
C HIS A 87 20.77 -33.01 17.22
N LEU A 88 21.93 -33.24 16.59
CA LEU A 88 22.06 -33.79 15.23
C LEU A 88 22.73 -35.18 15.26
N ASP A 89 22.36 -36.04 14.31
CA ASP A 89 23.12 -37.27 14.03
C ASP A 89 24.37 -37.01 13.18
N ALA A 90 25.11 -38.08 12.86
CA ALA A 90 26.31 -38.01 12.03
C ALA A 90 26.02 -37.57 10.57
N GLN A 91 24.76 -37.56 10.14
CA GLN A 91 24.32 -37.09 8.83
C GLN A 91 23.72 -35.67 8.88
N GLY A 92 23.75 -35.00 10.04
CA GLY A 92 23.22 -33.66 10.21
C GLY A 92 21.69 -33.59 10.34
N ARG A 93 21.01 -34.71 10.62
CA ARG A 93 19.56 -34.74 10.83
C ARG A 93 19.23 -34.56 12.30
N THR A 94 18.17 -33.81 12.59
CA THR A 94 17.70 -33.55 13.95
C THR A 94 17.20 -34.83 14.62
N ILE A 95 17.88 -35.24 15.70
CA ILE A 95 17.48 -36.36 16.57
C ILE A 95 16.74 -35.91 17.82
N ASP A 96 16.95 -34.66 18.26
CA ASP A 96 16.28 -34.09 19.43
C ASP A 96 15.75 -32.68 19.11
N LYS A 97 14.46 -32.61 18.78
CA LYS A 97 13.76 -31.35 18.47
C LYS A 97 13.65 -30.41 19.67
N VAL A 98 13.64 -30.94 20.89
CA VAL A 98 13.56 -30.11 22.10
C VAL A 98 14.90 -29.43 22.34
N LEU A 99 15.99 -30.19 22.18
CA LEU A 99 17.34 -29.67 22.32
C LEU A 99 17.73 -28.72 21.18
N GLU A 100 17.27 -29.00 19.96
CA GLU A 100 17.38 -28.09 18.82
C GLU A 100 16.77 -26.72 19.13
N LYS A 101 15.54 -26.69 19.65
CA LYS A 101 14.87 -25.43 20.05
C LYS A 101 15.66 -24.67 21.13
N LYS A 102 16.20 -25.37 22.13
CA LYS A 102 17.05 -24.75 23.17
C LYS A 102 18.34 -24.16 22.60
N ASN A 103 18.97 -24.86 21.64
CA ASN A 103 20.16 -24.35 20.95
C ASN A 103 19.83 -23.11 20.11
N PHE A 104 18.70 -23.09 19.38
CA PHE A 104 18.26 -21.91 18.63
C PHE A 104 17.90 -20.74 19.54
N GLU A 105 17.23 -20.99 20.66
CA GLU A 105 16.97 -19.97 21.68
C GLU A 105 18.28 -19.37 22.22
N ALA A 106 19.26 -20.20 22.55
CA ALA A 106 20.57 -19.74 23.02
C ALA A 106 21.27 -18.88 21.95
N ALA A 107 21.30 -19.31 20.69
CA ALA A 107 21.85 -18.53 19.59
C ALA A 107 21.11 -17.19 19.40
N GLY A 108 19.77 -17.20 19.47
CA GLY A 108 18.94 -16.01 19.36
C GLY A 108 19.18 -15.01 20.49
N ARG A 109 19.39 -15.49 21.72
CA ARG A 109 19.75 -14.64 22.88
C ARG A 109 21.13 -14.02 22.73
N ILE A 110 22.13 -14.76 22.25
CA ILE A 110 23.46 -14.22 21.96
C ILE A 110 23.38 -13.13 20.89
N LEU A 111 22.64 -13.37 19.81
CA LEU A 111 22.42 -12.36 18.76
C LEU A 111 21.72 -11.11 19.28
N ALA A 112 20.72 -11.28 20.15
CA ALA A 112 20.03 -10.18 20.80
C ALA A 112 21.00 -9.37 21.67
N GLU A 113 21.78 -10.02 22.53
CA GLU A 113 22.76 -9.37 23.40
C GLU A 113 23.81 -8.57 22.61
N VAL A 114 24.31 -9.12 21.50
CA VAL A 114 25.28 -8.41 20.65
C VAL A 114 24.65 -7.15 20.05
N ARG A 115 23.41 -7.25 19.54
CA ARG A 115 22.70 -6.12 18.92
C ARG A 115 22.23 -5.07 19.92
N ASP A 116 21.90 -5.46 21.15
CA ASP A 116 21.43 -4.57 22.22
C ASP A 116 22.51 -3.57 22.67
N ARG A 117 23.79 -3.88 22.37
CA ARG A 117 24.94 -3.00 22.64
C ARG A 117 25.18 -1.96 21.56
N THR A 118 24.49 -2.07 20.42
CA THR A 118 24.65 -1.17 19.28
C THR A 118 23.88 0.14 19.52
N VAL A 119 24.41 1.25 19.01
CA VAL A 119 23.71 2.54 18.94
C VAL A 119 23.54 2.92 17.47
N ILE A 120 22.31 3.25 17.06
CA ILE A 120 21.99 3.69 15.70
C ILE A 120 21.41 5.11 15.77
N ASP A 121 22.05 6.04 15.07
CA ASP A 121 21.65 7.46 15.00
C ASP A 121 21.48 8.12 16.38
N GLY A 122 22.26 7.70 17.38
CA GLY A 122 22.20 8.20 18.76
C GLY A 122 21.10 7.56 19.61
N PHE A 123 20.39 6.56 19.10
CA PHE A 123 19.39 5.79 19.82
C PHE A 123 19.92 4.39 20.14
N GLU A 124 19.76 3.97 21.39
CA GLU A 124 20.09 2.61 21.83
C GLU A 124 19.21 1.59 21.10
N VAL A 125 19.82 0.51 20.62
CA VAL A 125 19.10 -0.60 20.02
C VAL A 125 18.55 -1.47 21.14
N ILE A 126 17.25 -1.79 21.07
CA ILE A 126 16.62 -2.77 21.97
C ILE A 126 16.44 -4.06 21.18
N ALA A 127 17.16 -5.11 21.57
CA ALA A 127 17.09 -6.40 20.90
C ALA A 127 16.73 -7.51 21.89
N GLN A 128 15.71 -8.31 21.53
CA GLN A 128 15.27 -9.44 22.34
C GLN A 128 14.99 -10.66 21.46
N TYR A 129 15.31 -11.85 21.98
CA TYR A 129 14.85 -13.09 21.39
C TYR A 129 13.34 -13.24 21.65
N VAL A 130 12.58 -13.46 20.58
CA VAL A 130 11.15 -13.77 20.67
C VAL A 130 10.97 -15.23 20.24
N PRO A 131 10.49 -16.12 21.13
CA PRO A 131 10.23 -17.50 20.75
C PRO A 131 9.14 -17.53 19.67
N PRO A 132 9.22 -18.46 18.71
CA PRO A 132 8.15 -18.63 17.73
C PRO A 132 6.84 -18.93 18.47
N ALA A 133 5.80 -18.15 18.19
CA ALA A 133 4.49 -18.37 18.78
C ALA A 133 4.02 -19.80 18.48
N SER A 134 3.45 -20.49 19.47
CA SER A 134 2.93 -21.87 19.37
C SER A 134 1.79 -22.01 18.35
N THR A 135 1.25 -20.89 17.91
CA THR A 135 0.27 -20.80 16.84
C THR A 135 0.96 -20.02 15.74
N ALA A 136 1.21 -20.68 14.60
CA ALA A 136 1.05 -19.97 13.34
C ALA A 136 -0.35 -19.37 13.43
N ALA A 137 -0.44 -18.10 13.83
CA ALA A 137 -1.71 -17.41 13.90
C ALA A 137 -2.28 -17.65 12.51
N SER A 138 -3.35 -18.45 12.44
CA SER A 138 -4.10 -18.64 11.23
C SER A 138 -4.38 -17.23 10.77
N GLU A 139 -3.68 -16.80 9.72
CA GLU A 139 -3.92 -15.55 9.03
C GLU A 139 -5.38 -15.69 8.60
N SER A 140 -6.27 -15.19 9.46
CA SER A 140 -7.68 -15.09 9.13
C SER A 140 -7.67 -14.16 7.94
N THR A 141 -7.79 -14.78 6.77
CA THR A 141 -8.08 -14.11 5.53
C THR A 141 -9.47 -13.55 5.76
N GLU A 142 -9.58 -12.42 6.45
CA GLU A 142 -10.71 -11.54 6.18
C GLU A 142 -10.64 -11.36 4.68
N ALA A 143 -11.61 -11.96 3.98
CA ALA A 143 -11.81 -11.71 2.58
C ALA A 143 -12.11 -10.23 2.49
N ASN A 144 -11.04 -9.44 2.35
CA ASN A 144 -11.16 -8.00 2.27
C ASN A 144 -12.12 -7.72 1.12
N ASP A 145 -13.20 -7.01 1.44
CA ASP A 145 -14.19 -6.61 0.47
C ASP A 145 -13.48 -5.98 -0.73
N VAL A 146 -13.76 -6.51 -1.93
CA VAL A 146 -13.11 -6.07 -3.16
C VAL A 146 -13.41 -4.59 -3.42
N LEU A 147 -14.60 -4.11 -3.02
CA LEU A 147 -14.95 -2.69 -3.12
C LEU A 147 -14.12 -1.83 -2.17
N TRP A 148 -13.94 -2.29 -0.92
CA TRP A 148 -13.07 -1.64 0.04
C TRP A 148 -11.62 -1.61 -0.46
N GLN A 149 -11.07 -2.74 -0.93
CA GLN A 149 -9.71 -2.76 -1.48
C GLN A 149 -9.57 -1.81 -2.67
N ASP A 150 -10.57 -1.77 -3.55
CA ASP A 150 -10.55 -0.87 -4.70
C ASP A 150 -10.49 0.59 -4.24
N ARG A 151 -11.26 0.98 -3.23
CA ARG A 151 -11.29 2.36 -2.73
C ARG A 151 -10.05 2.76 -1.93
N HIS A 152 -9.49 1.83 -1.15
CA HIS A 152 -8.51 2.15 -0.12
C HIS A 152 -7.07 1.80 -0.48
N ILE A 153 -6.86 0.96 -1.50
CA ILE A 153 -5.55 0.35 -1.75
C ILE A 153 -5.01 0.80 -3.11
N LEU A 154 -3.78 1.31 -3.08
CA LEU A 154 -2.95 1.45 -4.27
C LEU A 154 -1.75 0.52 -4.10
N GLN A 155 -1.64 -0.47 -4.97
CA GLN A 155 -0.55 -1.44 -4.94
C GLN A 155 0.25 -1.41 -6.24
N SER A 156 1.57 -1.45 -6.11
CA SER A 156 2.52 -1.57 -7.21
C SER A 156 3.59 -2.61 -6.86
N LYS A 157 4.53 -2.85 -7.76
CA LYS A 157 5.64 -3.79 -7.53
C LYS A 157 6.50 -3.44 -6.32
N TYR A 158 6.67 -2.15 -6.03
CA TYR A 158 7.59 -1.64 -4.99
C TYR A 158 6.93 -0.76 -3.95
N CYS A 159 5.62 -0.51 -4.07
CA CYS A 159 4.88 0.26 -3.08
C CYS A 159 3.49 -0.33 -2.80
N LEU A 160 3.02 -0.09 -1.58
CA LEU A 160 1.66 -0.34 -1.14
C LEU A 160 1.19 0.86 -0.33
N HIS A 161 0.09 1.46 -0.73
CA HIS A 161 -0.58 2.52 -0.02
C HIS A 161 -1.93 2.00 0.46
N VAL A 162 -2.28 2.27 1.72
CA VAL A 162 -3.61 2.06 2.29
C VAL A 162 -4.05 3.40 2.88
N VAL A 163 -5.17 3.96 2.44
CA VAL A 163 -5.58 5.33 2.81
C VAL A 163 -7.07 5.37 3.12
N LYS A 164 -7.49 6.14 4.13
CA LYS A 164 -8.92 6.36 4.42
C LYS A 164 -9.60 7.07 3.25
N CYS A 165 -10.87 6.75 3.03
CA CYS A 165 -11.73 7.50 2.13
C CYS A 165 -12.48 8.60 2.88
N GLN A 166 -13.20 9.45 2.18
CA GLN A 166 -14.02 10.52 2.78
C GLN A 166 -15.44 10.06 3.12
N ASP A 167 -15.80 8.83 2.76
CA ASP A 167 -17.11 8.25 3.07
C ASP A 167 -17.15 7.83 4.54
N GLU A 168 -17.93 8.57 5.35
CA GLU A 168 -18.10 8.36 6.79
C GLU A 168 -18.81 7.04 7.13
N SER A 169 -19.54 6.46 6.16
CA SER A 169 -20.11 5.12 6.32
C SER A 169 -19.03 4.02 6.22
N CYS A 170 -17.87 4.35 5.64
CA CYS A 170 -16.76 3.43 5.40
C CYS A 170 -15.57 3.64 6.34
N CYS A 171 -15.20 4.88 6.63
CA CYS A 171 -14.03 5.22 7.46
C CYS A 171 -14.38 6.27 8.52
N SER A 172 -13.70 6.20 9.66
CA SER A 172 -13.71 7.30 10.62
C SER A 172 -13.11 8.57 9.99
N PRO A 173 -13.48 9.77 10.49
CA PRO A 173 -12.91 11.02 9.99
C PRO A 173 -11.38 11.04 10.04
N MET A 174 -10.74 11.58 9.01
CA MET A 174 -9.29 11.77 8.99
C MET A 174 -8.87 12.79 10.05
N ILE A 175 -7.85 12.45 10.83
CA ILE A 175 -7.28 13.32 11.86
C ILE A 175 -6.19 14.23 11.26
N SER A 176 -5.49 13.71 10.25
CA SER A 176 -4.43 14.37 9.51
C SER A 176 -4.97 15.28 8.41
N ARG A 177 -4.16 16.27 8.07
CA ARG A 177 -4.42 17.17 6.92
C ARG A 177 -3.81 16.64 5.62
N LEU A 178 -3.66 15.31 5.50
CA LEU A 178 -2.98 14.68 4.35
C LEU A 178 -3.61 15.11 3.02
N ARG A 179 -4.94 15.24 3.00
CA ARG A 179 -5.70 15.62 1.81
C ARG A 179 -5.52 17.07 1.35
N LEU A 180 -4.89 17.94 2.16
CA LEU A 180 -4.46 19.26 1.68
C LEU A 180 -3.34 19.16 0.63
N TYR A 181 -2.58 18.05 0.64
CA TYR A 181 -1.44 17.84 -0.25
C TYR A 181 -1.67 16.69 -1.23
N LEU A 182 -2.49 15.71 -0.85
CA LEU A 182 -2.82 14.53 -1.63
C LEU A 182 -4.33 14.45 -1.81
N GLU A 183 -4.86 14.98 -2.92
CA GLU A 183 -6.30 15.04 -3.23
C GLU A 183 -7.02 13.71 -2.92
N ASP A 184 -6.51 12.62 -3.49
CA ASP A 184 -7.04 11.27 -3.30
C ASP A 184 -6.44 10.54 -2.08
N GLY A 185 -5.52 11.19 -1.36
CA GLY A 185 -4.77 10.64 -0.23
C GLY A 185 -3.59 9.73 -0.62
N PHE A 186 -3.49 9.33 -1.89
CA PHE A 186 -2.39 8.52 -2.41
C PHE A 186 -1.20 9.39 -2.85
N LEU A 187 0.03 8.90 -2.61
CA LEU A 187 1.22 9.54 -3.14
C LEU A 187 1.26 9.39 -4.67
N PRO A 188 1.65 10.44 -5.42
CA PRO A 188 1.68 10.41 -6.88
C PRO A 188 2.68 9.36 -7.39
N ALA A 189 2.41 8.86 -8.59
CA ALA A 189 3.32 7.95 -9.29
C ALA A 189 4.73 8.56 -9.43
N PRO A 190 5.80 7.76 -9.37
CA PRO A 190 7.13 8.20 -9.77
C PRO A 190 7.12 8.63 -11.23
N VAL A 191 7.46 9.89 -11.49
CA VAL A 191 7.51 10.46 -12.85
C VAL A 191 8.89 11.03 -13.13
N MET A 192 9.42 10.71 -14.30
CA MET A 192 10.64 11.30 -14.82
C MET A 192 10.31 12.64 -15.48
N PHE A 193 11.12 13.64 -15.20
CA PHE A 193 11.01 14.97 -15.78
C PHE A 193 12.32 15.38 -16.45
N ARG A 194 12.20 16.18 -17.50
CA ARG A 194 13.32 16.82 -18.19
C ARG A 194 13.05 18.31 -18.34
N HIS A 195 14.10 19.09 -18.61
CA HIS A 195 13.97 20.49 -18.98
C HIS A 195 13.83 20.59 -20.51
N GLY A 196 12.66 20.99 -20.95
CA GLY A 196 12.36 21.34 -22.33
C GLY A 196 12.50 22.83 -22.60
N LEU A 197 12.15 23.21 -23.83
CA LEU A 197 12.23 24.61 -24.30
C LEU A 197 11.35 25.57 -23.46
N TYR A 198 10.22 25.07 -22.93
CA TYR A 198 9.24 25.86 -22.19
C TYR A 198 9.22 25.56 -20.68
N GLY A 199 10.27 24.92 -20.17
CA GLY A 199 10.38 24.56 -18.76
C GLY A 199 10.34 23.06 -18.52
N LEU A 200 9.83 22.65 -17.36
CA LEU A 200 9.83 21.25 -16.96
C LEU A 200 8.74 20.48 -17.69
N GLU A 201 9.06 19.30 -18.20
CA GLU A 201 8.09 18.42 -18.88
C GLU A 201 8.24 16.97 -18.41
N ALA A 202 7.11 16.26 -18.31
CA ALA A 202 7.10 14.85 -17.95
C ALA A 202 7.53 13.97 -19.14
N CYS A 203 8.48 13.08 -18.91
CA CYS A 203 8.96 12.12 -19.91
C CYS A 203 7.92 11.04 -20.24
N SER A 204 8.01 10.41 -21.41
CA SER A 204 7.20 9.22 -21.78
C SER A 204 8.00 7.93 -21.60
N GLN A 205 7.39 6.76 -21.84
CA GLN A 205 8.12 5.49 -21.94
C GLN A 205 9.05 5.43 -23.16
N GLU A 206 8.71 6.16 -24.23
CA GLU A 206 9.47 6.20 -25.48
C GLU A 206 10.70 7.10 -25.36
N ASN A 207 10.65 8.09 -24.47
CA ASN A 207 11.77 8.99 -24.21
C ASN A 207 12.03 9.14 -22.69
N MET A 208 12.85 8.25 -22.15
CA MET A 208 13.24 8.19 -20.73
C MET A 208 14.59 8.91 -20.46
N ASP A 209 14.81 10.06 -21.07
CA ASP A 209 16.03 10.89 -20.95
C ASP A 209 16.04 11.83 -19.72
N GLY A 210 14.97 11.84 -18.93
CA GLY A 210 14.82 12.70 -17.75
C GLY A 210 15.40 12.12 -16.45
N ARG A 211 14.98 12.72 -15.33
CA ARG A 211 15.30 12.27 -13.96
C ARG A 211 14.06 12.18 -13.10
N PHE A 212 14.03 11.25 -12.15
CA PHE A 212 13.01 11.24 -11.11
C PHE A 212 13.22 12.42 -10.17
N LEU A 213 12.15 13.16 -9.90
CA LEU A 213 12.14 14.24 -8.93
C LEU A 213 11.76 13.70 -7.54
N ASP A 214 12.16 14.42 -6.49
CA ASP A 214 11.75 14.10 -5.13
C ASP A 214 10.23 14.27 -4.95
N ILE A 215 9.68 13.80 -3.82
CA ILE A 215 8.24 13.84 -3.59
C ILE A 215 7.68 15.27 -3.58
N SER A 216 8.41 16.24 -3.02
CA SER A 216 7.95 17.63 -2.93
C SER A 216 7.86 18.25 -4.31
N GLN A 217 8.91 18.08 -5.11
CA GLN A 217 8.95 18.51 -6.50
C GLN A 217 7.86 17.83 -7.34
N ARG A 218 7.61 16.53 -7.15
CA ARG A 218 6.53 15.82 -7.85
C ARG A 218 5.14 16.34 -7.48
N LEU A 219 4.92 16.68 -6.22
CA LEU A 219 3.65 17.27 -5.78
C LEU A 219 3.43 18.66 -6.38
N GLN A 220 4.46 19.50 -6.39
CA GLN A 220 4.40 20.84 -7.00
C GLN A 220 4.17 20.79 -8.52
N ASN A 221 4.67 19.76 -9.18
CA ASN A 221 4.60 19.61 -10.64
C ASN A 221 3.57 18.55 -11.08
N ALA A 222 2.63 18.18 -10.21
CA ALA A 222 1.66 17.13 -10.51
C ALA A 222 0.76 17.47 -11.73
N SER A 223 0.51 18.76 -11.96
CA SER A 223 -0.25 19.26 -13.12
C SER A 223 0.47 19.05 -14.46
N LEU A 224 1.79 18.87 -14.46
CA LEU A 224 2.60 18.66 -15.67
C LEU A 224 2.61 17.20 -16.14
N VAL A 225 1.94 16.30 -15.41
CA VAL A 225 1.88 14.87 -15.73
C VAL A 225 0.67 14.61 -16.65
N PRO A 226 0.87 14.29 -17.95
CA PRO A 226 -0.24 14.04 -18.86
C PRO A 226 -1.03 12.77 -18.49
N VAL A 227 -2.36 12.94 -18.51
CA VAL A 227 -3.51 12.03 -18.24
C VAL A 227 -3.36 11.02 -17.08
N LYS A 228 -4.30 11.13 -16.13
CA LYS A 228 -4.46 10.30 -14.95
C LYS A 228 -5.44 9.13 -15.21
N PRO A 229 -5.30 7.98 -14.51
CA PRO A 229 -4.22 7.66 -13.56
C PRO A 229 -3.02 7.03 -14.28
N ARG A 230 -1.84 7.61 -14.07
CA ARG A 230 -0.58 6.99 -14.50
C ARG A 230 -0.24 5.85 -13.53
N PRO A 231 0.01 4.63 -14.02
CA PRO A 231 0.46 3.53 -13.16
C PRO A 231 1.70 3.89 -12.35
N ASN A 232 1.75 3.51 -11.07
CA ASN A 232 2.96 3.72 -10.24
C ASN A 232 4.19 2.98 -10.80
N ASP A 233 3.96 1.92 -11.59
CA ASP A 233 5.02 1.14 -12.23
C ASP A 233 5.28 1.56 -13.70
N TYR A 234 4.79 2.75 -14.13
CA TYR A 234 4.88 3.19 -15.52
C TYR A 234 6.31 3.24 -16.07
N TYR A 235 7.31 3.61 -15.27
CA TYR A 235 8.73 3.61 -15.67
C TYR A 235 9.50 2.36 -15.20
N CYS A 236 8.81 1.37 -14.65
CA CYS A 236 9.47 0.16 -14.19
C CYS A 236 9.77 -0.76 -15.37
N SER A 237 11.03 -0.83 -15.80
CA SER A 237 11.48 -1.64 -16.95
C SER A 237 10.98 -3.09 -16.92
N SER A 238 10.92 -3.70 -15.73
CA SER A 238 10.44 -5.08 -15.54
C SER A 238 8.91 -5.25 -15.62
N VAL A 239 8.14 -4.17 -15.70
CA VAL A 239 6.66 -4.17 -15.78
C VAL A 239 6.17 -3.60 -17.11
N ILE A 240 6.93 -2.69 -17.76
CA ILE A 240 6.58 -2.06 -19.03
C ILE A 240 5.98 -3.03 -20.06
N PRO A 241 6.54 -4.23 -20.32
CA PRO A 241 6.00 -5.16 -21.33
C PRO A 241 4.58 -5.65 -21.06
N GLU A 242 4.19 -5.73 -19.79
CA GLU A 242 2.88 -6.22 -19.36
C GLU A 242 1.94 -5.10 -18.88
N LEU A 243 2.40 -3.84 -18.87
CA LEU A 243 1.69 -2.73 -18.25
C LEU A 243 0.28 -2.53 -18.81
N GLN A 244 0.12 -2.60 -20.13
CA GLN A 244 -1.19 -2.44 -20.78
C GLN A 244 -2.17 -3.57 -20.41
N LYS A 245 -1.66 -4.78 -20.12
CA LYS A 245 -2.47 -5.95 -19.71
C LYS A 245 -2.90 -5.87 -18.24
N LEU A 246 -2.46 -4.85 -17.53
CA LEU A 246 -2.67 -4.61 -16.11
C LEU A 246 -3.57 -3.39 -15.85
N ILE A 247 -4.09 -2.76 -16.90
CA ILE A 247 -5.00 -1.63 -16.84
C ILE A 247 -6.41 -2.14 -17.12
N CYS A 248 -7.38 -1.75 -16.28
CA CYS A 248 -8.78 -2.06 -16.51
C CYS A 248 -9.27 -1.39 -17.79
N SER A 249 -9.91 -2.15 -18.68
CA SER A 249 -10.42 -1.62 -19.95
C SER A 249 -11.57 -0.62 -19.75
N VAL A 250 -12.33 -0.75 -18.66
CA VAL A 250 -13.51 0.08 -18.32
C VAL A 250 -13.09 1.37 -17.62
N CYS A 251 -12.55 1.27 -16.39
CA CYS A 251 -12.24 2.45 -15.56
C CYS A 251 -10.78 2.96 -15.69
N LYS A 252 -9.95 2.33 -16.52
CA LYS A 252 -8.52 2.66 -16.72
C LYS A 252 -7.65 2.60 -15.47
N LYS A 253 -8.14 2.00 -14.38
CA LYS A 253 -7.37 1.78 -13.16
C LYS A 253 -6.28 0.73 -13.35
N TYR A 254 -5.11 0.99 -12.79
CA TYR A 254 -3.97 0.09 -12.81
C TYR A 254 -4.01 -0.94 -11.68
N PHE A 255 -3.61 -2.18 -11.99
CA PHE A 255 -3.44 -3.27 -11.03
C PHE A 255 -2.09 -3.93 -11.21
N PHE A 256 -1.35 -4.17 -10.14
CA PHE A 256 -0.04 -4.80 -10.29
C PHE A 256 -0.10 -6.29 -10.72
N ARG A 257 -1.24 -6.98 -10.52
CA ARG A 257 -1.46 -8.38 -10.89
C ARG A 257 -2.74 -8.58 -11.71
N LYS A 258 -2.67 -9.48 -12.69
CA LYS A 258 -3.84 -9.95 -13.45
C LYS A 258 -4.94 -10.51 -12.55
N ALA A 259 -4.59 -11.26 -11.50
CA ALA A 259 -5.58 -11.80 -10.54
C ALA A 259 -6.38 -10.69 -9.85
N SER A 260 -5.73 -9.58 -9.46
CA SER A 260 -6.39 -8.42 -8.85
C SER A 260 -7.28 -7.70 -9.88
N LEU A 261 -6.80 -7.54 -11.11
CA LEU A 261 -7.60 -7.00 -12.21
C LEU A 261 -8.85 -7.86 -12.49
N THR A 262 -8.72 -9.20 -12.51
CA THR A 262 -9.86 -10.11 -12.69
C THR A 262 -10.87 -9.99 -11.56
N LYS A 263 -10.42 -9.83 -10.31
CA LYS A 263 -11.32 -9.59 -9.16
C LYS A 263 -12.05 -8.26 -9.32
N HIS A 264 -11.32 -7.19 -9.67
CA HIS A 264 -11.90 -5.88 -9.91
C HIS A 264 -12.91 -5.86 -11.07
N GLY A 265 -12.63 -6.56 -12.17
CA GLY A 265 -13.54 -6.63 -13.31
C GLY A 265 -14.92 -7.19 -12.98
N LYS A 266 -15.07 -7.94 -11.87
CA LYS A 266 -16.38 -8.39 -11.37
C LYS A 266 -17.24 -7.23 -10.86
N ILE A 267 -16.63 -6.16 -10.34
CA ILE A 267 -17.35 -4.95 -9.91
C ILE A 267 -18.08 -4.34 -11.11
N HIS A 268 -17.41 -4.21 -12.26
CA HIS A 268 -18.03 -3.66 -13.46
C HIS A 268 -19.15 -4.55 -14.01
N LYS A 269 -19.02 -5.88 -13.90
CA LYS A 269 -20.09 -6.80 -14.29
C LYS A 269 -21.31 -6.66 -13.38
N ASN A 270 -21.10 -6.60 -12.07
CA ASN A 270 -22.20 -6.48 -11.12
C ASN A 270 -22.89 -5.11 -11.20
N LEU A 271 -22.14 -4.04 -11.46
CA LEU A 271 -22.72 -2.72 -11.71
C LEU A 271 -23.54 -2.70 -13.00
N ALA A 272 -23.04 -3.31 -14.09
CA ALA A 272 -23.80 -3.42 -15.33
C ALA A 272 -25.15 -4.16 -15.09
N THR A 273 -25.14 -5.25 -14.32
CA THR A 273 -26.37 -5.96 -13.95
C THR A 273 -27.30 -5.13 -13.07
N ILE A 274 -26.78 -4.29 -12.16
CA ILE A 274 -27.60 -3.38 -11.35
C ILE A 274 -28.22 -2.28 -12.21
N PHE A 275 -27.47 -1.73 -13.18
CA PHE A 275 -28.00 -0.76 -14.13
C PHE A 275 -29.05 -1.38 -15.05
N GLU A 276 -28.82 -2.61 -15.55
CA GLU A 276 -29.81 -3.36 -16.34
C GLU A 276 -31.10 -3.62 -15.53
N LEU A 277 -30.98 -4.00 -14.25
CA LEU A 277 -32.14 -4.21 -13.37
C LEU A 277 -32.86 -2.90 -13.01
N ALA A 278 -32.12 -1.80 -12.84
CA ALA A 278 -32.70 -0.48 -12.58
C ALA A 278 -33.39 0.09 -13.83
N GLU A 279 -32.86 -0.17 -15.03
CA GLU A 279 -33.53 0.17 -16.30
C GLU A 279 -34.80 -0.68 -16.49
N GLU A 280 -34.80 -1.96 -16.12
CA GLU A 280 -36.01 -2.81 -16.13
C GLU A 280 -37.05 -2.36 -15.08
N GLU A 281 -36.64 -1.90 -13.89
CA GLU A 281 -37.56 -1.31 -12.89
C GLU A 281 -38.15 0.03 -13.36
N ILE A 282 -37.39 0.86 -14.07
CA ILE A 282 -37.89 2.11 -14.67
C ILE A 282 -38.83 1.80 -15.86
N GLU A 283 -38.53 0.82 -16.71
CA GLU A 283 -39.44 0.41 -17.80
C GLU A 283 -40.74 -0.21 -17.27
N THR A 284 -40.71 -0.86 -16.10
CA THR A 284 -41.92 -1.44 -15.49
C THR A 284 -42.78 -0.41 -14.74
N GLU A 285 -42.21 0.68 -14.20
CA GLU A 285 -42.99 1.78 -13.63
C GLU A 285 -43.57 2.74 -14.70
N VAL A 286 -42.97 2.87 -15.89
CA VAL A 286 -43.44 3.78 -16.95
C VAL A 286 -44.54 3.17 -17.84
N VAL A 287 -44.89 1.89 -17.69
CA VAL A 287 -45.96 1.24 -18.45
C VAL A 287 -47.14 0.85 -17.56
N SER A 288 -47.79 1.84 -16.93
CA SER A 288 -49.17 1.65 -16.42
C SER A 288 -49.96 2.95 -16.20
N SER A 289 -50.06 3.83 -17.20
CA SER A 289 -51.26 4.67 -17.40
C SER A 289 -51.16 5.46 -18.71
N ILE A 290 -51.63 4.89 -19.81
CA ILE A 290 -52.15 5.69 -20.92
C ILE A 290 -53.63 5.91 -20.60
N ASP A 291 -53.94 7.07 -20.04
CA ASP A 291 -55.29 7.64 -20.14
C ASP A 291 -55.24 8.77 -21.18
N GLU A 292 -56.16 8.66 -22.14
CA GLU A 292 -56.33 9.55 -23.27
C GLU A 292 -56.79 10.94 -22.80
N GLY A 293 -55.96 11.96 -23.03
CA GLY A 293 -56.42 13.35 -23.09
C GLY A 293 -55.57 14.34 -22.33
N GLY A 294 -54.78 15.12 -23.07
CA GLY A 294 -54.21 16.38 -22.60
C GLY A 294 -52.69 16.38 -22.58
N VAL A 295 -52.10 17.22 -23.43
CA VAL A 295 -50.69 17.58 -23.40
C VAL A 295 -50.32 18.08 -21.99
N GLN A 296 -49.36 17.43 -21.34
CA GLN A 296 -48.51 18.07 -20.34
C GLN A 296 -47.06 17.83 -20.71
N ILE A 297 -46.41 18.92 -21.13
CA ILE A 297 -44.96 19.04 -21.20
C ILE A 297 -44.49 19.07 -19.74
N ILE A 298 -43.71 18.08 -19.31
CA ILE A 298 -42.93 18.20 -18.08
C ILE A 298 -41.60 18.84 -18.47
N GLU A 299 -41.63 20.17 -18.55
CA GLU A 299 -40.45 21.03 -18.45
C GLU A 299 -40.12 21.14 -16.96
N ASP A 300 -39.27 20.27 -16.42
CA ASP A 300 -38.44 20.63 -15.27
C ASP A 300 -37.25 19.68 -15.09
N MET A 301 -36.18 19.93 -15.86
CA MET A 301 -34.87 19.31 -15.65
C MET A 301 -34.00 20.14 -14.68
N GLU A 302 -34.53 21.22 -14.08
CA GLU A 302 -33.80 22.09 -13.15
C GLU A 302 -33.88 21.62 -11.69
N ALA A 303 -34.90 20.84 -11.31
CA ALA A 303 -35.07 20.39 -9.92
C ALA A 303 -34.05 19.34 -9.42
N TRP A 304 -33.31 18.65 -10.30
CA TRP A 304 -32.29 17.66 -9.90
C TRP A 304 -30.85 18.18 -9.92
N MET A 305 -30.61 19.37 -10.47
CA MET A 305 -29.25 19.95 -10.58
C MET A 305 -28.92 21.00 -9.51
N GLN A 306 -29.87 21.40 -8.65
CA GLN A 306 -29.64 22.42 -7.61
C GLN A 306 -29.15 21.91 -6.24
N LEU A 307 -28.79 20.63 -6.10
CA LEU A 307 -28.19 20.12 -4.84
C LEU A 307 -26.65 20.18 -4.81
N ILE A 308 -26.01 20.77 -5.83
CA ILE A 308 -24.57 20.91 -5.90
C ILE A 308 -24.26 22.34 -6.38
N TYR A 309 -23.79 23.20 -5.46
CA TYR A 309 -23.46 24.64 -5.56
C TYR A 309 -24.55 25.63 -5.10
N GLU A 310 -24.43 26.12 -3.87
CA GLU A 310 -24.05 27.53 -3.59
C GLU A 310 -23.78 27.78 -2.09
N ASP A 311 -22.52 28.14 -1.84
CA ASP A 311 -21.95 29.10 -0.88
C ASP A 311 -22.55 29.32 0.52
N GLY A 312 -21.79 28.86 1.52
CA GLY A 312 -21.72 29.53 2.81
C GLY A 312 -20.90 30.82 2.71
N THR A 313 -21.56 31.94 2.40
CA THR A 313 -21.09 33.28 2.77
C THR A 313 -22.07 33.94 3.76
N GLY A 314 -21.54 34.30 4.93
CA GLY A 314 -21.93 35.47 5.73
C GLY A 314 -23.32 35.55 6.35
N ASN A 315 -23.41 35.22 7.65
CA ASN A 315 -23.77 36.18 8.70
C ASN A 315 -23.22 35.71 10.05
#